data_AF-A0AAW6H0W7-F1
#
_entry.id   AF-A0AAW6H0W7-F1
#
_cell.length_a   1.000
_cell.length_b   1.000
_cell.length_c   1.000
_cell.angle_alpha   90.00
_cell.angle_beta   90.00
_cell.angle_gamma   90.00
#
_symmetry.space_group_name_H-M   'P 1'
#
loop_
_entity.id
_entity.type
_entity.pdbx_description
1 polymer ?
#
loop_
_entity_poly.entity_id
_entity_poly.type
_entity_poly.pdbx_seq_one_letter_code
_entity_poly.pdbx_strand_id
1 'polypeptide(L)'
;MGTVKSLLLGMCFVLGACTSQTSTVQTTEKGTQWEWQNGTIVVKTPERPAGQKSVLGLTTPKLEAVRVGFVGLGMRGPGAVERFTYIPGTQVV
;
A
#
# COMPACT_ATOMS: atom_id res chain seq x y z
N MET A 1 52.27 37.54 -16.76
CA MET A 1 50.83 37.18 -16.90
C MET A 1 50.57 35.69 -16.60
N GLY A 2 51.09 35.15 -15.49
CA GLY A 2 51.00 33.71 -15.19
C GLY A 2 50.19 33.34 -13.94
N THR A 3 50.09 34.23 -12.96
CA THR A 3 49.65 33.85 -11.61
C THR A 3 48.15 34.10 -11.33
N VAL A 4 47.46 34.84 -12.19
CA VAL A 4 46.05 35.26 -11.95
C VAL A 4 45.01 34.22 -12.41
N LYS A 5 45.39 33.27 -13.26
CA LYS A 5 44.49 32.22 -13.76
C LYS A 5 44.29 31.06 -12.78
N SER A 6 45.21 30.87 -11.84
CA SER A 6 45.12 29.75 -10.89
C SER A 6 44.16 30.02 -9.73
N LEU A 7 43.84 31.29 -9.45
CA LEU A 7 42.97 31.66 -8.32
C LEU A 7 41.48 31.62 -8.68
N LEU A 8 41.14 31.83 -9.96
CA LEU A 8 39.74 31.75 -10.46
C LEU A 8 39.22 30.31 -10.61
N LEU A 9 40.11 29.31 -10.67
CA LEU A 9 39.71 27.90 -10.79
C LEU A 9 39.46 27.22 -9.42
N GLY A 10 39.93 27.83 -8.32
CA GLY A 10 39.76 27.30 -6.96
C GLY A 10 38.44 27.67 -6.28
N MET A 11 37.69 28.65 -6.81
CA MET A 11 36.47 29.16 -6.18
C MET A 11 35.19 28.39 -6.58
N CYS A 12 35.25 27.58 -7.65
CA CYS A 12 34.10 26.77 -8.09
C CYS A 12 33.99 25.41 -7.36
N PHE A 13 35.02 24.94 -6.65
CA PHE A 13 34.99 23.65 -5.93
C PHE A 13 34.27 23.72 -4.58
N VAL A 14 34.04 24.91 -4.02
CA VAL A 14 33.41 25.07 -2.70
C VAL A 14 31.89 25.23 -2.78
N LEU A 15 31.33 25.55 -3.96
CA LEU A 15 29.88 25.68 -4.17
C LEU A 15 29.19 24.36 -4.58
N GLY A 16 29.95 23.30 -4.86
CA GLY A 16 29.39 21.98 -5.22
C GLY A 16 28.93 21.12 -4.04
N ALA A 17 29.30 21.48 -2.80
CA ALA A 17 29.07 20.64 -1.62
C ALA A 17 27.64 20.71 -1.03
N CYS A 18 26.78 21.60 -1.54
CA CYS A 18 25.40 21.77 -1.05
C CYS A 18 24.35 21.27 -2.06
N THR A 19 24.68 20.29 -2.90
CA THR A 19 23.64 19.54 -3.61
C THR A 19 23.01 18.55 -2.64
N SER A 20 22.01 19.02 -1.89
CA SER A 20 21.11 18.17 -1.15
C SER A 20 20.55 17.12 -2.11
N GLN A 21 20.97 15.87 -1.96
CA GLN A 21 20.43 14.74 -2.71
C GLN A 21 18.92 14.73 -2.49
N THR A 22 18.17 15.17 -3.49
CA THR A 22 16.70 15.09 -3.46
C THR A 22 16.35 13.63 -3.66
N SER A 23 15.96 12.93 -2.59
CA SER A 23 15.44 11.57 -2.72
C SER A 23 14.19 11.60 -3.61
N THR A 24 14.19 10.84 -4.70
CA THR A 24 13.05 10.72 -5.64
C THR A 24 11.81 10.08 -5.02
N VAL A 25 11.97 9.49 -3.83
CA VAL A 25 10.95 8.75 -3.09
C VAL A 25 10.40 9.60 -1.96
N GLN A 26 9.08 9.77 -1.95
CA GLN A 26 8.31 10.48 -0.92
C GLN A 26 7.67 9.47 0.03
N THR A 27 7.52 9.82 1.32
CA THR A 27 6.88 8.98 2.34
C THR A 27 5.73 9.74 3.00
N THR A 28 4.55 9.13 3.08
CA THR A 28 3.38 9.73 3.76
C THR A 28 3.47 9.57 5.29
N GLU A 29 2.66 10.30 6.05
CA GLU A 29 2.52 10.12 7.51
C GLU A 29 2.18 8.69 7.93
N LYS A 30 1.55 7.92 7.02
CA LYS A 30 1.16 6.52 7.23
C LYS A 30 2.23 5.53 6.74
N GLY A 31 3.41 6.01 6.35
CA GLY A 31 4.56 5.20 5.93
C GLY A 31 4.51 4.71 4.48
N THR A 32 3.57 5.19 3.66
CA THR A 32 3.48 4.80 2.25
C THR A 32 4.59 5.47 1.45
N GLN A 33 5.47 4.68 0.83
CA GLN A 33 6.52 5.17 -0.06
C GLN A 33 6.04 5.22 -1.50
N TRP A 34 6.24 6.35 -2.17
CA TRP A 34 5.82 6.54 -3.55
C TRP A 34 6.78 7.47 -4.31
N GLU A 35 6.76 7.40 -5.63
CA GLU A 35 7.58 8.24 -6.52
C GLU A 35 6.82 8.59 -7.80
N TRP A 36 7.19 9.70 -8.44
CA TRP A 36 6.67 10.07 -9.75
C TRP A 36 7.46 9.36 -10.86
N GLN A 37 6.78 8.54 -11.65
CA GLN A 37 7.32 7.97 -12.89
C GLN A 37 6.46 8.41 -14.07
N ASN A 38 7.02 9.25 -14.96
CA ASN A 38 6.35 9.70 -16.19
C ASN A 38 4.93 10.26 -15.96
N GLY A 39 4.74 11.06 -14.91
CA GLY A 39 3.44 11.63 -14.55
C GLY A 39 2.47 10.68 -13.84
N THR A 40 2.92 9.47 -13.49
CA THR A 40 2.17 8.50 -12.69
C THR A 40 2.79 8.36 -11.31
N ILE A 41 1.96 8.34 -10.26
CA ILE A 41 2.42 8.00 -8.91
C ILE A 41 2.60 6.49 -8.83
N VAL A 42 3.83 6.03 -8.63
CA VAL A 42 4.15 4.62 -8.40
C VAL A 42 4.36 4.41 -6.92
N VAL A 43 3.55 3.55 -6.32
CA VAL A 43 3.64 3.18 -4.90
C VAL A 43 4.53 1.95 -4.77
N LYS A 44 5.50 2.00 -3.85
CA LYS A 44 6.27 0.82 -3.48
C LYS A 44 5.36 -0.15 -2.75
N THR A 45 4.99 -1.23 -3.43
CA THR A 45 4.18 -2.30 -2.84
C THR A 45 5.10 -3.21 -2.03
N PRO A 46 4.83 -3.46 -0.75
CA PRO A 46 5.64 -4.37 0.06
C PRO A 46 5.57 -5.79 -0.50
N GLU A 47 6.68 -6.52 -0.39
CA GLU A 47 6.70 -7.93 -0.78
C GLU A 47 5.73 -8.72 0.11
N ARG A 48 5.06 -9.68 -0.51
CA ARG A 48 4.08 -10.51 0.19
C ARG A 48 4.82 -11.42 1.19
N PRO A 49 4.38 -11.51 2.47
CA PRO A 49 4.90 -12.49 3.41
C PRO A 49 4.97 -13.90 2.83
N ALA A 50 6.02 -14.64 3.17
CA ALA A 50 6.22 -16.01 2.70
C ALA A 50 4.99 -16.89 3.03
N GLY A 51 4.53 -17.66 2.04
CA GLY A 51 3.38 -18.57 2.18
C GLY A 51 2.01 -17.92 1.96
N GLN A 52 1.89 -16.58 1.92
CA GLN A 52 0.63 -15.95 1.55
C GLN A 52 0.35 -16.17 0.04
N LYS A 53 -0.86 -16.62 -0.28
CA LYS A 53 -1.31 -16.88 -1.64
C LYS A 53 -2.32 -15.82 -2.09
N SER A 54 -2.43 -15.62 -3.40
CA SER A 54 -3.56 -14.87 -3.96
C SER A 54 -4.86 -15.62 -3.70
N VAL A 55 -5.92 -14.88 -3.35
CA VAL A 55 -7.28 -15.43 -3.18
C VAL A 55 -8.21 -15.06 -4.34
N LEU A 56 -7.66 -14.52 -5.42
CA LEU A 56 -8.43 -14.30 -6.65
C LEU A 56 -8.90 -15.65 -7.19
N GLY A 57 -10.22 -15.80 -7.35
CA GLY A 57 -10.82 -17.06 -7.78
C GLY A 57 -10.71 -18.19 -6.76
N LEU A 58 -10.52 -17.87 -5.46
CA LEU A 58 -10.53 -18.88 -4.41
C LEU A 58 -11.83 -19.69 -4.45
N THR A 59 -11.71 -20.99 -4.61
CA THR A 59 -12.81 -21.95 -4.51
C THR A 59 -12.51 -22.89 -3.35
N THR A 60 -13.52 -23.15 -2.53
CA THR A 60 -13.44 -24.12 -1.42
C THR A 60 -14.33 -25.32 -1.73
N PRO A 61 -14.06 -26.49 -1.13
CA PRO A 61 -14.99 -27.61 -1.22
C PRO A 61 -16.39 -27.18 -0.80
N LYS A 62 -17.41 -27.78 -1.42
CA LYS A 62 -18.81 -27.51 -1.12
C LYS A 62 -19.10 -27.88 0.34
N LEU A 63 -19.75 -26.97 1.06
CA LEU A 63 -20.29 -27.21 2.39
C LEU A 63 -21.70 -27.79 2.28
N GLU A 64 -22.08 -28.68 3.19
CA GLU A 64 -23.47 -29.16 3.31
C GLU A 64 -24.41 -27.99 3.66
N ALA A 65 -24.02 -27.19 4.65
CA ALA A 65 -24.66 -25.93 5.00
C ALA A 65 -23.61 -24.87 5.38
N VAL A 66 -23.89 -23.62 5.04
CA VAL A 66 -23.07 -22.46 5.42
C VAL A 66 -23.50 -21.99 6.80
N ARG A 67 -22.65 -22.22 7.81
CA ARG A 67 -22.87 -21.75 9.18
C ARG A 67 -22.44 -20.29 9.30
N VAL A 68 -23.37 -19.41 9.65
CA VAL A 68 -23.18 -17.95 9.64
C VAL A 68 -23.30 -17.42 11.06
N GLY A 69 -22.19 -16.89 11.58
CA GLY A 69 -22.17 -16.09 12.81
C GLY A 69 -22.24 -14.60 12.49
N PHE A 70 -23.03 -13.85 13.24
CA PHE A 70 -23.16 -12.40 13.08
C PHE A 70 -22.45 -11.67 14.21
N VAL A 71 -21.44 -10.87 13.88
CA VAL A 71 -20.75 -10.01 14.84
C VAL A 71 -21.29 -8.59 14.75
N GLY A 72 -22.00 -8.17 15.79
CA GLY A 72 -22.63 -6.85 15.88
C GLY A 72 -24.09 -6.85 15.44
N LEU A 73 -24.99 -6.59 16.38
CA LEU A 73 -26.45 -6.54 16.17
C LEU A 73 -27.03 -5.14 16.38
N GLY A 74 -26.32 -4.11 15.93
CA GLY A 74 -26.86 -2.75 15.88
C GLY A 74 -27.98 -2.61 14.83
N MET A 75 -28.32 -1.38 14.44
CA MET A 75 -29.46 -1.09 13.54
C MET A 75 -29.52 -1.89 12.21
N ARG A 76 -28.40 -2.47 11.76
CA ARG A 76 -28.32 -3.24 10.51
C ARG A 76 -28.25 -4.76 10.73
N GLY A 77 -27.99 -5.19 11.96
CA GLY A 77 -27.76 -6.59 12.31
C GLY A 77 -29.01 -7.45 12.15
N PRO A 78 -30.16 -7.12 12.78
CA PRO A 78 -31.37 -7.93 12.69
C PRO A 78 -31.84 -8.15 11.25
N GLY A 79 -31.82 -7.10 10.42
CA GLY A 79 -32.16 -7.22 8.99
C GLY A 79 -31.14 -8.06 8.20
N ALA A 80 -29.89 -8.14 8.62
CA ALA A 80 -28.92 -9.06 8.03
C ALA A 80 -29.20 -10.50 8.44
N VAL A 81 -29.48 -10.76 9.73
CA VAL A 81 -29.88 -12.09 10.22
C VAL A 81 -31.12 -12.59 9.50
N GLU A 82 -32.17 -11.77 9.43
CA GLU A 82 -33.44 -12.11 8.81
C GLU A 82 -33.26 -12.52 7.34
N ARG A 83 -32.52 -11.75 6.54
CA ARG A 83 -32.28 -12.08 5.13
C ARG A 83 -31.61 -13.44 4.94
N PHE A 84 -30.67 -13.81 5.83
CA PHE A 84 -30.00 -15.10 5.75
C PHE A 84 -30.93 -16.27 6.07
N THR A 85 -31.97 -16.08 6.90
CA THR A 85 -32.94 -17.15 7.18
C THR A 85 -33.72 -17.60 5.94
N TYR A 86 -33.80 -16.77 4.90
CA TYR A 86 -34.45 -17.09 3.64
C TYR A 86 -33.54 -17.75 2.60
N ILE A 87 -32.23 -17.89 2.87
CA ILE A 87 -31.27 -18.49 1.93
C ILE A 87 -31.16 -20.00 2.19
N PRO A 88 -31.54 -20.85 1.23
CA PRO A 88 -31.41 -22.30 1.38
C PRO A 88 -29.97 -22.74 1.58
N GLY A 89 -29.75 -23.71 2.46
CA GLY A 89 -28.40 -24.20 2.77
C GLY A 89 -27.57 -23.27 3.64
N THR A 90 -28.18 -22.28 4.29
CA THR A 90 -27.53 -21.48 5.35
C THR A 90 -28.10 -21.82 6.72
N GLN A 91 -27.28 -21.66 7.76
CA GLN A 91 -27.65 -21.89 9.15
C GLN A 91 -27.07 -20.77 10.01
N VAL A 92 -27.92 -19.99 10.67
CA VAL A 92 -27.49 -19.00 11.67
C VAL A 92 -27.16 -19.74 12.97
N VAL A 93 -25.98 -19.50 13.55
CA VAL A 93 -25.46 -20.20 14.75
C VAL A 93 -24.97 -19.27 15.84
#